data_AF-A0A250WTA3-F1
#
_entry.id   AF-A0A250WTA3-F1
#
_cell.length_a   1.000
_cell.length_b   1.000
_cell.length_c   1.000
_cell.angle_alpha   90.00
_cell.angle_beta   90.00
_cell.angle_gamma   90.00
#
_symmetry.space_group_name_H-M   'P 1'
#
loop_
_entity.id
_entity.type
_entity.pdbx_description
1 polymer ?
#
loop_
_entity_poly.entity_id
_entity_poly.type
_entity_poly.pdbx_seq_one_letter_code
_entity_poly.pdbx_strand_id
1 'polypeptide(L)'
;MARCLSPIIELDDNFSDLKSHHGKMTVAGFGSLLSERSARSTFPELENFRPGRVKGWRRVFAHTADIFFVRGIAKADTGEIASLSCEPCESEELVVSLFEVVHTPDSVRAFIAREHEFKFCVVEPLTLNGLPTALKAVICAKNSDDEYFAKRCPPEEFERRWAVHGVERVWRDDVLPCRVYLRHCVLAAQSFCQEAADNFMDHTYLSDRRTSVRQYLSVHPEIMDEMPPEELLSRYSG
;
A
#
# COMPACT_ATOMS: atom_id res chain seq x y z
N MET A 1 28.03 -8.23 11.27
CA MET A 1 27.79 -6.77 11.33
C MET A 1 26.30 -6.56 11.11
N ALA A 2 25.57 -6.11 12.12
CA ALA A 2 24.19 -5.68 11.93
C ALA A 2 24.21 -4.46 11.00
N ARG A 3 23.60 -4.59 9.82
CA ARG A 3 23.37 -3.42 8.95
C ARG A 3 22.24 -2.64 9.61
N CYS A 4 22.59 -1.57 10.30
CA CYS A 4 21.62 -0.59 10.78
C CYS A 4 20.79 -0.13 9.57
N LEU A 5 19.45 -0.17 9.68
CA LEU A 5 18.57 0.43 8.67
C LEU A 5 19.11 1.80 8.27
N SER A 6 19.21 2.05 6.96
CA SER A 6 19.31 3.42 6.48
C SER A 6 18.16 4.21 7.11
N PRO A 7 18.40 5.43 7.63
CA PRO A 7 17.33 6.22 8.21
C PRO A 7 16.19 6.37 7.20
N ILE A 8 14.96 6.17 7.66
CA ILE A 8 13.77 6.37 6.83
C ILE A 8 13.67 7.86 6.55
N ILE A 9 13.66 8.22 5.27
CA ILE A 9 13.54 9.61 4.83
C ILE A 9 12.09 9.84 4.43
N GLU A 10 11.35 10.60 5.24
CA GLU A 10 10.01 11.08 4.91
C GLU A 10 10.11 12.24 3.92
N LEU A 11 9.26 12.22 2.89
CA LEU A 11 9.20 13.26 1.86
C LEU A 11 8.38 14.47 2.33
N ASP A 12 8.72 15.65 1.79
CA ASP A 12 7.85 16.82 1.87
C ASP A 12 6.58 16.65 1.01
N ASP A 13 5.58 17.50 1.18
CA ASP A 13 4.34 17.41 0.39
C ASP A 13 4.51 17.85 -1.09
N ASN A 14 5.74 18.11 -1.54
CA ASN A 14 6.10 18.37 -2.95
C ASN A 14 6.87 17.22 -3.60
N PHE A 15 7.23 16.19 -2.82
CA PHE A 15 8.14 15.11 -3.20
C PHE A 15 9.42 15.62 -3.87
N SER A 16 10.00 16.70 -3.34
CA SER A 16 11.14 17.40 -3.95
C SER A 16 12.35 16.48 -4.24
N ASP A 17 12.61 15.54 -3.33
CA ASP A 17 13.75 14.61 -3.39
C ASP A 17 13.61 13.47 -4.42
N LEU A 18 12.45 13.36 -5.08
CA LEU A 18 12.18 12.32 -6.09
C LEU A 18 12.24 12.79 -7.53
N LYS A 19 12.37 14.10 -7.76
CA LYS A 19 12.40 14.63 -9.12
C LYS A 19 13.67 14.18 -9.83
N SER A 20 13.53 13.23 -10.75
CA SER A 20 14.61 12.81 -11.64
C SER A 20 15.02 13.94 -12.59
N HIS A 21 16.20 13.81 -13.19
CA HIS A 21 16.70 14.75 -14.22
C HIS A 21 15.75 14.90 -15.43
N HIS A 22 14.81 13.97 -15.62
CA HIS A 22 13.82 13.99 -16.69
C HIS A 22 12.45 14.54 -16.27
N GLY A 23 12.34 15.14 -15.07
CA GLY A 23 11.08 15.72 -14.58
C GLY A 23 10.02 14.69 -14.20
N LYS A 24 10.43 13.46 -13.91
CA LYS A 24 9.55 12.36 -13.46
C LYS A 24 9.88 11.96 -12.03
N MET A 25 8.90 11.38 -11.33
CA MET A 25 9.07 10.69 -10.06
C MET A 25 8.73 9.20 -10.23
N THR A 26 9.42 8.33 -9.49
CA THR A 26 9.14 6.90 -9.49
C THR A 26 8.29 6.54 -8.27
N VAL A 27 7.26 5.72 -8.47
CA VAL A 27 6.40 5.18 -7.41
C VAL A 27 6.72 3.70 -7.22
N ALA A 28 6.80 3.26 -5.97
CA ALA A 28 6.91 1.86 -5.57
C ALA A 28 5.56 1.35 -5.03
N GLY A 29 4.77 0.68 -5.87
CA GLY A 29 3.46 0.13 -5.52
C GLY A 29 3.56 -1.28 -4.93
N PHE A 30 2.88 -1.55 -3.82
CA PHE A 30 3.05 -2.82 -3.08
C PHE A 30 1.76 -3.60 -2.77
N GLY A 31 0.59 -2.96 -2.87
CA GLY A 31 -0.72 -3.58 -2.67
C GLY A 31 -1.55 -3.53 -3.95
N SER A 32 -2.66 -2.81 -3.95
CA SER A 32 -3.47 -2.58 -5.16
C SER A 32 -2.68 -2.01 -6.34
N LEU A 33 -1.61 -1.25 -6.08
CA LEU A 33 -0.73 -0.68 -7.11
C LEU A 33 0.17 -1.72 -7.81
N LEU A 34 0.15 -2.99 -7.41
CA LEU A 34 0.69 -4.09 -8.23
C LEU A 34 -0.12 -4.31 -9.51
N SER A 35 -1.36 -3.82 -9.55
CA SER A 35 -2.20 -3.77 -10.75
C SER A 35 -2.00 -2.46 -11.50
N GLU A 36 -1.54 -2.55 -12.75
CA GLU A 36 -1.36 -1.37 -13.59
C GLU A 36 -2.69 -0.64 -13.80
N ARG A 37 -3.82 -1.37 -13.90
CA ARG A 37 -5.16 -0.78 -13.98
C ARG A 37 -5.47 0.08 -12.74
N SER A 38 -5.20 -0.45 -11.55
CA SER A 38 -5.37 0.29 -10.29
C SER A 38 -4.44 1.50 -10.19
N ALA A 39 -3.21 1.38 -10.70
CA ALA A 39 -2.28 2.51 -10.77
C ALA A 39 -2.76 3.60 -11.75
N ARG A 40 -3.24 3.21 -12.93
CA ARG A 40 -3.78 4.13 -13.95
C ARG A 40 -5.06 4.86 -13.53
N SER A 41 -5.81 4.32 -12.57
CA SER A 41 -6.95 5.06 -11.98
C SER A 41 -6.54 6.34 -11.25
N THR A 42 -5.25 6.48 -10.89
CA THR A 42 -4.68 7.70 -10.28
C THR A 42 -3.68 8.38 -11.20
N PHE A 43 -2.91 7.60 -11.96
CA PHE A 43 -1.93 8.11 -12.92
C PHE A 43 -2.20 7.55 -14.32
N PRO A 44 -3.19 8.10 -15.06
CA PRO A 44 -3.61 7.55 -16.35
C PRO A 44 -2.45 7.39 -17.35
N GLU A 45 -1.52 8.33 -17.32
CA GLU A 45 -0.35 8.41 -18.21
C GLU A 45 0.95 7.87 -17.59
N LEU A 46 0.87 6.97 -16.60
CA LEU A 46 2.07 6.34 -16.04
C LEU A 46 2.87 5.60 -17.13
N GLU A 47 4.19 5.55 -16.93
CA GLU A 47 5.13 4.91 -17.83
C GLU A 47 5.99 3.83 -17.15
N ASN A 48 6.54 2.93 -17.96
CA ASN A 48 7.47 1.85 -17.60
C ASN A 48 7.07 1.03 -16.37
N PHE A 49 5.80 0.61 -16.30
CA PHE A 49 5.31 -0.29 -15.26
C PHE A 49 6.06 -1.63 -15.28
N ARG A 50 6.84 -1.89 -14.24
CA ARG A 50 7.79 -3.03 -14.20
C ARG A 50 8.03 -3.52 -12.77
N PRO A 51 8.46 -4.77 -12.55
CA PRO A 51 8.73 -5.26 -11.21
C PRO A 51 10.09 -4.77 -10.68
N GLY A 52 10.15 -4.58 -9.36
CA GLY A 52 11.38 -4.27 -8.63
C GLY A 52 11.35 -4.82 -7.21
N ARG A 53 12.45 -4.66 -6.47
CA ARG A 53 12.59 -5.06 -5.07
C ARG A 53 12.91 -3.89 -4.16
N VAL A 54 12.39 -3.90 -2.95
CA VAL A 54 12.71 -2.94 -1.89
C VAL A 54 13.06 -3.73 -0.63
N LYS A 55 14.27 -3.56 -0.11
CA LYS A 55 14.77 -4.27 1.08
C LYS A 55 14.55 -3.48 2.36
N GLY A 56 14.37 -4.17 3.48
CA GLY A 56 14.20 -3.55 4.80
C GLY A 56 12.76 -3.10 5.07
N TRP A 57 11.78 -3.67 4.35
CA TRP A 57 10.37 -3.30 4.44
C TRP A 57 9.50 -4.55 4.41
N ARG A 58 8.37 -4.49 5.11
CA ARG A 58 7.34 -5.54 5.09
C ARG A 58 5.95 -4.97 4.85
N ARG A 59 5.05 -5.78 4.30
CA ARG A 59 3.63 -5.45 4.14
C ARG A 59 2.82 -5.99 5.31
N VAL A 60 1.90 -5.17 5.82
CA VAL A 60 1.04 -5.53 6.95
C VAL A 60 -0.39 -5.03 6.73
N PHE A 61 -1.37 -5.92 6.91
CA PHE A 61 -2.79 -5.55 7.00
C PHE A 61 -3.12 -4.97 8.38
N ALA A 62 -2.77 -3.71 8.58
CA ALA A 62 -2.83 -3.00 9.88
C ALA A 62 -3.37 -1.57 9.76
N HIS A 63 -3.97 -1.23 8.61
CA HIS A 63 -4.51 0.09 8.31
C HIS A 63 -6.01 -0.01 8.10
N THR A 64 -6.81 0.66 8.91
CA THR A 64 -8.25 0.78 8.67
C THR A 64 -8.45 1.80 7.54
N ALA A 65 -9.17 1.47 6.47
CA ALA A 65 -9.36 2.37 5.33
C ALA A 65 -10.83 2.86 5.26
N ASP A 66 -11.04 4.18 5.31
CA ASP A 66 -12.38 4.82 5.39
C ASP A 66 -13.20 4.45 4.17
N ILE A 67 -12.51 4.43 3.03
CA ILE A 67 -13.06 4.11 1.74
C ILE A 67 -13.67 2.71 1.68
N PHE A 68 -13.28 1.77 2.56
CA PHE A 68 -13.90 0.44 2.62
C PHE A 68 -15.30 0.48 3.24
N PHE A 69 -15.52 1.38 4.21
CA PHE A 69 -16.84 1.61 4.79
C PHE A 69 -17.74 2.35 3.81
N VAL A 70 -17.22 3.41 3.17
CA VAL A 70 -17.94 4.17 2.14
C VAL A 70 -18.37 3.29 0.97
N ARG A 71 -17.56 2.29 0.63
CA ARG A 71 -17.82 1.34 -0.46
C ARG A 71 -18.64 0.11 -0.05
N GLY A 72 -19.02 -0.02 1.22
CA GLY A 72 -19.78 -1.16 1.71
C GLY A 72 -19.03 -2.50 1.64
N ILE A 73 -17.69 -2.49 1.65
CA ILE A 73 -16.86 -3.71 1.63
C ILE A 73 -16.17 -4.01 2.96
N ALA A 74 -16.26 -3.11 3.93
CA ALA A 74 -15.82 -3.32 5.30
C ALA A 74 -16.83 -4.19 6.06
N LYS A 75 -16.36 -5.24 6.76
CA LYS A 75 -17.19 -6.03 7.69
C LYS A 75 -16.80 -5.67 9.13
N ALA A 76 -17.44 -4.62 9.64
CA ALA A 76 -17.09 -4.03 10.94
C ALA A 76 -17.38 -4.95 12.13
N ASP A 77 -18.38 -5.81 12.00
CA ASP A 77 -18.80 -6.82 12.97
C ASP A 77 -17.77 -7.94 13.18
N THR A 78 -17.07 -8.33 12.11
CA THR A 78 -16.00 -9.34 12.16
C THR A 78 -14.60 -8.74 12.27
N GLY A 79 -14.47 -7.42 12.11
CA GLY A 79 -13.18 -6.72 12.09
C GLY A 79 -12.40 -6.90 10.77
N GLU A 80 -12.99 -7.45 9.71
CA GLU A 80 -12.40 -7.57 8.37
C GLU A 80 -12.45 -6.22 7.62
N ILE A 81 -11.66 -5.26 8.12
CA ILE A 81 -11.68 -3.85 7.72
C ILE A 81 -10.30 -3.30 7.31
N ALA A 82 -9.25 -4.11 7.41
CA ALA A 82 -7.89 -3.65 7.18
C ALA A 82 -7.54 -3.63 5.68
N SER A 83 -6.88 -2.55 5.27
CA SER A 83 -6.05 -2.47 4.07
C SER A 83 -4.58 -2.69 4.42
N LEU A 84 -3.75 -2.65 3.38
CA LEU A 84 -2.30 -2.80 3.46
C LEU A 84 -1.61 -1.50 3.86
N SER A 85 -0.48 -1.67 4.53
CA SER A 85 0.54 -0.66 4.78
C SER A 85 1.93 -1.29 4.70
N CYS A 86 2.96 -0.46 4.54
CA CYS A 86 4.35 -0.90 4.66
C CYS A 86 4.98 -0.33 5.92
N GLU A 87 5.82 -1.12 6.59
CA GLU A 87 6.63 -0.65 7.71
C GLU A 87 8.06 -1.21 7.62
N PRO A 88 9.04 -0.53 8.23
CA PRO A 88 10.43 -0.98 8.24
C PRO A 88 10.58 -2.34 8.91
N CYS A 89 11.37 -3.22 8.30
CA CYS A 89 11.73 -4.51 8.85
C CYS A 89 13.01 -5.05 8.17
N GLU A 90 14.14 -5.04 8.89
CA GLU A 90 15.47 -5.35 8.34
C GLU A 90 15.57 -6.72 7.65
N SER A 91 14.84 -7.71 8.16
CA SER A 91 14.87 -9.09 7.66
C SER A 91 14.00 -9.32 6.43
N GLU A 92 13.21 -8.33 6.01
CA GLU A 92 12.18 -8.49 4.99
C GLU A 92 12.52 -7.73 3.71
N GLU A 93 11.94 -8.19 2.60
CA GLU A 93 11.96 -7.48 1.33
C GLU A 93 10.64 -7.63 0.58
N LEU A 94 10.32 -6.61 -0.21
CA LEU A 94 9.10 -6.53 -0.99
C LEU A 94 9.42 -6.57 -2.48
N VAL A 95 8.66 -7.37 -3.22
CA VAL A 95 8.46 -7.17 -4.66
C VAL A 95 7.37 -6.12 -4.83
N VAL A 96 7.71 -5.08 -5.59
CA VAL A 96 6.88 -3.90 -5.84
C VAL A 96 6.74 -3.67 -7.35
N SER A 97 5.69 -2.99 -7.76
CA SER A 97 5.66 -2.32 -9.06
C SER A 97 6.46 -1.03 -8.99
N LEU A 98 7.26 -0.77 -10.01
CA LEU A 98 7.93 0.49 -10.25
C LEU A 98 7.33 1.09 -11.51
N PHE A 99 6.96 2.36 -11.43
CA PHE A 99 6.49 3.11 -12.60
C PHE A 99 6.81 4.58 -12.42
N GLU A 100 6.96 5.28 -13.53
CA GLU A 100 7.23 6.71 -13.54
C GLU A 100 5.97 7.52 -13.82
N VAL A 101 5.86 8.65 -13.13
CA VAL A 101 4.81 9.65 -13.28
C VAL A 101 5.49 11.00 -13.50
N VAL A 102 4.91 11.86 -14.34
CA VAL A 102 5.40 13.25 -14.48
C VAL A 102 5.34 13.92 -13.11
N HIS A 103 6.46 14.50 -12.66
CA HIS A 103 6.53 15.20 -11.38
C HIS A 103 5.94 16.61 -11.55
N THR A 104 4.70 16.77 -11.09
CA THR A 104 3.95 18.04 -11.12
C THR A 104 3.22 18.22 -9.78
N PRO A 105 2.85 19.45 -9.40
CA PRO A 105 2.01 19.66 -8.22
C PRO A 105 0.71 18.85 -8.26
N ASP A 106 0.11 18.66 -9.44
CA ASP A 106 -1.15 17.96 -9.60
C ASP A 106 -1.00 16.45 -9.39
N SER A 107 0.05 15.84 -9.94
CA SER A 107 0.33 14.41 -9.73
C SER A 107 0.71 14.11 -8.29
N VAL A 108 1.45 14.99 -7.63
CA VAL A 108 1.76 14.87 -6.19
C VAL A 108 0.49 14.97 -5.35
N ARG A 109 -0.36 15.99 -5.58
CA ARG A 109 -1.64 16.13 -4.87
C ARG A 109 -2.58 14.95 -5.11
N ALA A 110 -2.64 14.44 -6.34
CA ALA A 110 -3.43 13.25 -6.66
C ALA A 110 -2.92 12.03 -5.89
N PHE A 111 -1.61 11.89 -5.72
CA PHE A 111 -1.06 10.79 -4.93
C PHE A 111 -1.37 10.95 -3.44
N ILE A 112 -1.13 12.13 -2.88
CA ILE A 112 -1.42 12.44 -1.48
C ILE A 112 -2.90 12.25 -1.17
N ALA A 113 -3.81 12.66 -2.07
CA ALA A 113 -5.24 12.46 -1.89
C ALA A 113 -5.65 10.99 -1.91
N ARG A 114 -4.98 10.16 -2.72
CA ARG A 114 -5.23 8.71 -2.79
C ARG A 114 -4.76 7.99 -1.52
N GLU A 115 -3.59 8.37 -1.00
CA GLU A 115 -2.91 7.69 0.10
C GLU A 115 -2.83 8.60 1.34
N HIS A 116 -3.93 9.30 1.62
CA HIS A 116 -4.03 10.43 2.55
C HIS A 116 -3.51 10.13 3.96
N GLU A 117 -3.77 8.91 4.43
CA GLU A 117 -3.40 8.43 5.76
C GLU A 117 -1.89 8.18 5.90
N PHE A 118 -1.21 7.83 4.80
CA PHE A 118 0.14 7.28 4.82
C PHE A 118 1.23 8.34 4.93
N LYS A 119 2.38 7.93 5.49
CA LYS A 119 3.64 8.63 5.28
C LYS A 119 4.18 8.32 3.89
N PHE A 120 4.85 9.27 3.27
CA PHE A 120 5.54 9.06 2.00
C PHE A 120 7.04 8.97 2.27
N CYS A 121 7.64 7.82 2.02
CA CYS A 121 9.05 7.57 2.32
C CYS A 121 9.85 7.31 1.04
N VAL A 122 11.10 7.78 1.04
CA VAL A 122 12.06 7.46 -0.01
C VAL A 122 12.59 6.05 0.16
N VAL A 123 12.62 5.29 -0.93
CA VAL A 123 13.31 4.00 -1.03
C VAL A 123 14.24 3.96 -2.24
N GLU A 124 15.24 3.10 -2.16
CA GLU A 124 16.19 2.82 -3.24
C GLU A 124 15.88 1.44 -3.83
N PRO A 125 15.00 1.36 -4.85
CA PRO A 125 14.62 0.08 -5.42
C PRO A 125 15.76 -0.59 -6.18
N LEU A 126 15.72 -1.91 -6.15
CA LEU A 126 16.54 -2.81 -6.95
C LEU A 126 15.71 -3.41 -8.09
N THR A 127 16.37 -3.90 -9.13
CA THR A 127 15.76 -4.81 -10.09
C THR A 127 15.41 -6.14 -9.40
N LEU A 128 14.60 -6.99 -10.05
CA LEU A 128 14.30 -8.34 -9.52
C LEU A 128 15.56 -9.19 -9.29
N ASN A 129 16.63 -8.95 -10.06
CA ASN A 129 17.93 -9.61 -9.91
C ASN A 129 18.83 -8.96 -8.83
N GLY A 130 18.31 -7.98 -8.09
CA GLY A 130 19.02 -7.34 -6.99
C GLY A 130 20.02 -6.25 -7.41
N LEU A 131 19.99 -5.80 -8.66
CA LEU A 131 20.86 -4.71 -9.13
C LEU A 131 20.24 -3.34 -8.79
N PRO A 132 21.03 -2.33 -8.36
CA PRO A 132 20.51 -0.98 -8.15
C PRO A 132 19.86 -0.39 -9.40
N THR A 133 18.73 0.29 -9.25
CA THR A 133 18.04 0.96 -10.37
C THR A 133 18.56 2.36 -10.67
N ALA A 134 19.45 2.91 -9.82
CA ALA A 134 19.92 4.30 -9.83
C ALA A 134 18.81 5.36 -9.65
N LEU A 135 17.57 4.94 -9.37
CA LEU A 135 16.43 5.82 -9.12
C LEU A 135 16.03 5.72 -7.64
N LYS A 136 15.52 6.82 -7.09
CA LYS A 136 14.76 6.82 -5.84
C LYS A 136 13.28 6.65 -6.17
N ALA A 137 12.51 6.03 -5.28
CA ALA A 137 11.07 5.92 -5.42
C ALA A 137 10.35 6.31 -4.12
N VAL A 138 9.09 6.72 -4.22
CA VAL A 138 8.19 6.89 -3.07
C VAL A 138 7.50 5.55 -2.77
N ILE A 139 7.52 5.16 -1.49
CA ILE A 139 6.66 4.12 -0.94
C ILE A 139 5.72 4.73 0.11
N CYS A 140 4.48 4.23 0.17
CA CYS A 140 3.55 4.60 1.24
C CYS A 140 3.83 3.76 2.48
N ALA A 141 4.15 4.41 3.58
CA ALA A 141 4.50 3.79 4.85
C ALA A 141 3.42 4.04 5.91
N LYS A 142 3.34 3.12 6.86
CA LYS A 142 2.52 3.25 8.07
C LYS A 142 2.81 4.60 8.73
N ASN A 143 1.75 5.29 9.13
CA ASN A 143 1.81 6.49 9.96
C ASN A 143 1.47 6.14 11.43
N SER A 144 1.49 7.13 12.32
CA SER A 144 0.84 7.02 13.63
C SER A 144 -0.45 7.83 13.64
N ASP A 145 -1.40 7.46 14.49
CA ASP A 145 -2.62 8.25 14.67
C ASP A 145 -2.26 9.66 15.15
N ASP A 146 -1.34 9.80 16.12
CA ASP A 146 -0.88 11.09 16.63
C ASP A 146 -0.35 12.02 15.52
N GLU A 147 0.53 11.52 14.66
CA GLU A 147 1.08 12.34 13.56
C GLU A 147 0.06 12.60 12.47
N TYR A 148 -0.76 11.61 12.13
CA TYR A 148 -1.80 11.74 11.12
C TYR A 148 -2.84 12.80 11.54
N PHE A 149 -3.32 12.74 12.78
CA PHE A 149 -4.28 13.71 13.33
C PHE A 149 -3.68 15.10 13.44
N ALA A 150 -2.40 15.21 13.84
CA ALA A 150 -1.74 16.50 13.95
C ALA A 150 -1.50 17.20 12.59
N LYS A 151 -1.24 16.45 11.52
CA LYS A 151 -0.80 17.02 10.23
C LYS A 151 -1.88 17.03 9.14
N ARG A 152 -2.74 16.01 9.09
CA ARG A 152 -3.62 15.75 7.92
C ARG A 152 -5.08 15.49 8.25
N CYS A 153 -5.40 15.12 9.48
CA CYS A 153 -6.78 14.75 9.86
C CYS A 153 -7.23 15.54 11.09
N PRO A 154 -7.62 16.82 10.92
CA PRO A 154 -8.21 17.58 12.01
C PRO A 154 -9.49 16.89 12.54
N PRO A 155 -9.95 17.19 13.77
CA PRO A 155 -11.06 16.48 14.41
C PRO A 155 -12.33 16.37 13.56
N GLU A 156 -12.71 17.43 12.85
CA GLU A 156 -13.87 17.44 11.96
C GLU A 156 -13.74 16.45 10.77
N GLU A 157 -12.54 16.31 10.21
CA GLU A 157 -12.26 15.35 9.14
C GLU A 157 -12.24 13.92 9.69
N PHE A 158 -11.74 13.74 10.92
CA PHE A 158 -11.78 12.44 11.59
C PHE A 158 -13.22 12.02 11.90
N GLU A 159 -14.04 12.92 12.42
CA GLU A 159 -15.46 12.67 12.69
C GLU A 159 -16.18 12.27 11.40
N ARG A 160 -15.97 13.03 10.32
CA ARG A 160 -16.58 12.78 9.01
C ARG A 160 -16.20 11.44 8.40
N ARG A 161 -14.95 10.99 8.56
CA ARG A 161 -14.44 9.77 7.90
C ARG A 161 -14.54 8.51 8.74
N TRP A 162 -14.30 8.61 10.05
CA TRP A 162 -14.02 7.45 10.91
C TRP A 162 -15.02 7.30 12.04
N ALA A 163 -15.31 8.39 12.77
CA ALA A 163 -16.17 8.31 13.95
C ALA A 163 -17.60 7.88 13.57
N VAL A 164 -18.10 8.27 12.40
CA VAL A 164 -19.38 7.81 11.83
C VAL A 164 -19.47 6.29 11.64
N HIS A 165 -18.33 5.59 11.62
CA HIS A 165 -18.22 4.15 11.51
C HIS A 165 -17.78 3.47 12.82
N GLY A 166 -17.69 4.20 13.92
CA GLY A 166 -17.18 3.69 15.20
C GLY A 166 -15.70 3.35 15.17
N VAL A 167 -14.93 3.92 14.22
CA VAL A 167 -13.48 3.73 14.14
C VAL A 167 -12.80 4.77 15.02
N GLU A 168 -12.07 4.31 16.03
CA GLU A 168 -11.34 5.18 16.97
C GLU A 168 -9.89 5.43 16.57
N ARG A 169 -9.29 4.51 15.79
CA ARG A 169 -7.89 4.54 15.38
C ARG A 169 -7.73 3.99 13.97
N VAL A 170 -6.87 4.61 13.17
CA VAL A 170 -6.59 4.19 11.79
C VAL A 170 -5.60 3.04 11.79
N TRP A 171 -4.53 3.15 12.58
CA TRP A 171 -3.43 2.17 12.61
C TRP A 171 -3.61 1.15 13.73
N ARG A 172 -3.81 -0.12 13.39
CA ARG A 172 -4.34 -1.13 14.31
C ARG A 172 -3.56 -2.45 14.27
N ASP A 173 -3.60 -3.17 15.39
CA ASP A 173 -3.03 -4.52 15.57
C ASP A 173 -4.11 -5.59 15.83
N ASP A 174 -5.38 -5.19 15.88
CA ASP A 174 -6.55 -5.98 16.28
C ASP A 174 -7.61 -6.09 15.16
N VAL A 175 -7.17 -6.13 13.89
CA VAL A 175 -8.05 -6.13 12.71
C VAL A 175 -7.67 -7.21 11.71
N LEU A 176 -8.64 -7.67 10.94
CA LEU A 176 -8.44 -8.63 9.86
C LEU A 176 -8.47 -7.92 8.49
N PRO A 177 -7.85 -8.51 7.46
CA PRO A 177 -7.92 -7.98 6.11
C PRO A 177 -9.36 -7.84 5.63
N CYS A 178 -9.70 -6.71 5.01
CA CYS A 178 -10.92 -6.63 4.23
C CYS A 178 -10.85 -7.67 3.10
N ARG A 179 -11.80 -8.61 3.08
CA ARG A 179 -11.78 -9.79 2.18
C ARG A 179 -11.69 -9.41 0.71
N VAL A 180 -12.54 -8.48 0.26
CA VAL A 180 -12.57 -7.96 -1.11
C VAL A 180 -11.21 -7.35 -1.48
N TYR A 181 -10.64 -6.56 -0.58
CA TYR A 181 -9.35 -5.90 -0.83
C TYR A 181 -8.17 -6.87 -0.81
N LEU A 182 -8.16 -7.84 0.12
CA LEU A 182 -7.16 -8.90 0.18
C LEU A 182 -7.17 -9.70 -1.13
N ARG A 183 -8.34 -10.18 -1.55
CA ARG A 183 -8.49 -10.88 -2.82
C ARG A 183 -7.98 -10.06 -4.00
N HIS A 184 -8.36 -8.78 -4.09
CA HIS A 184 -7.86 -7.89 -5.15
C HIS A 184 -6.33 -7.81 -5.16
N CYS A 185 -5.68 -7.65 -4.01
CA CYS A 185 -4.23 -7.57 -3.94
C CYS A 185 -3.54 -8.89 -4.32
N VAL A 186 -4.12 -10.03 -3.94
CA VAL A 186 -3.63 -11.36 -4.35
C VAL A 186 -3.71 -11.52 -5.87
N LEU A 187 -4.85 -11.19 -6.47
CA LEU A 187 -5.04 -11.27 -7.94
C LEU A 187 -4.12 -10.30 -8.69
N ALA A 188 -3.93 -9.10 -8.16
CA ALA A 188 -3.01 -8.10 -8.70
C ALA A 188 -1.56 -8.63 -8.69
N ALA A 189 -1.12 -9.21 -7.58
CA ALA A 189 0.21 -9.81 -7.48
C ALA A 189 0.41 -11.00 -8.44
N GLN A 190 -0.58 -11.89 -8.52
CA GLN A 190 -0.58 -13.05 -9.41
C GLN A 190 -0.50 -12.66 -10.89
N SER A 191 -1.23 -11.62 -11.27
CA SER A 191 -1.27 -11.14 -12.65
C SER A 191 -0.03 -10.32 -13.02
N PHE A 192 0.74 -9.83 -12.04
CA PHE A 192 1.91 -9.01 -12.27
C PHE A 192 3.15 -9.83 -12.62
N CYS A 193 3.61 -10.71 -11.71
CA CYS A 193 4.63 -11.72 -12.00
C CYS A 193 4.68 -12.79 -10.89
N GLN A 194 5.33 -13.93 -11.16
CA GLN A 194 5.41 -15.05 -10.21
C GLN A 194 6.13 -14.63 -8.91
N GLU A 195 7.23 -13.88 -9.00
CA GLU A 195 7.95 -13.39 -7.82
C GLU A 195 7.10 -12.46 -6.96
N ALA A 196 6.24 -11.64 -7.58
CA ALA A 196 5.31 -10.79 -6.85
C ALA A 196 4.23 -11.62 -6.16
N ALA A 197 3.71 -12.65 -6.83
CA ALA A 197 2.73 -13.57 -6.27
C ALA A 197 3.29 -14.27 -5.02
N ASP A 198 4.45 -14.90 -5.13
CA ASP A 198 5.08 -15.62 -4.02
C ASP A 198 5.45 -14.67 -2.87
N ASN A 199 6.08 -13.53 -3.19
CA ASN A 199 6.42 -12.54 -2.19
C ASN A 199 5.18 -11.92 -1.52
N PHE A 200 4.06 -11.74 -2.23
CA PHE A 200 2.83 -11.26 -1.62
C PHE A 200 2.25 -12.28 -0.65
N MET A 201 2.24 -13.57 -0.99
CA MET A 201 1.69 -14.61 -0.15
C MET A 201 2.54 -14.87 1.10
N ASP A 202 3.86 -14.82 0.98
CA ASP A 202 4.79 -15.20 2.06
C ASP A 202 5.32 -14.04 2.90
N HIS A 203 5.46 -12.84 2.30
CA HIS A 203 6.04 -11.65 2.94
C HIS A 203 5.01 -10.51 3.12
N THR A 204 3.74 -10.89 3.26
CA THR A 204 2.67 -10.00 3.70
C THR A 204 2.00 -10.62 4.92
N TYR A 205 1.84 -9.83 5.97
CA TYR A 205 1.37 -10.29 7.26
C TYR A 205 0.04 -9.66 7.66
N LEU A 206 -0.70 -10.33 8.54
CA LEU A 206 -1.84 -9.75 9.24
C LEU A 206 -1.39 -8.71 10.27
N SER A 207 -2.34 -8.08 10.94
CA SER A 207 -2.09 -7.05 11.96
C SER A 207 -1.19 -7.54 13.10
N ASP A 208 -1.17 -8.85 13.36
CA ASP A 208 -0.32 -9.53 14.34
C ASP A 208 1.17 -9.61 13.94
N ARG A 209 1.51 -9.27 12.68
CA ARG A 209 2.87 -9.32 12.10
C ARG A 209 3.52 -10.70 12.15
N ARG A 210 2.71 -11.75 12.23
CA ARG A 210 3.16 -13.15 12.36
C ARG A 210 2.49 -14.04 11.35
N THR A 211 1.17 -13.93 11.22
CA THR A 211 0.39 -14.76 10.29
C THR A 211 0.58 -14.22 8.89
N SER A 212 1.14 -15.02 7.98
CA SER A 212 1.28 -14.63 6.58
C SER A 212 -0.05 -14.75 5.83
N VAL A 213 -0.19 -14.04 4.71
CA VAL A 213 -1.34 -14.18 3.82
C VAL A 213 -1.52 -15.62 3.34
N ARG A 214 -0.43 -16.34 3.05
CA ARG A 214 -0.48 -17.77 2.70
C ARG A 214 -1.12 -18.62 3.80
N GLN A 215 -0.68 -18.42 5.05
CA GLN A 215 -1.25 -19.14 6.19
C GLN A 215 -2.72 -18.79 6.37
N TYR A 216 -3.06 -17.50 6.31
CA TYR A 216 -4.43 -17.04 6.50
C TYR A 216 -5.39 -17.60 5.44
N LEU A 217 -5.03 -17.51 4.15
CA LEU A 217 -5.85 -18.04 3.06
C LEU A 217 -5.91 -19.57 3.01
N SER A 218 -4.95 -20.28 3.63
CA SER A 218 -5.06 -21.74 3.77
C SER A 218 -6.18 -22.16 4.72
N VAL A 219 -6.51 -21.32 5.70
CA VAL A 219 -7.61 -21.52 6.66
C VAL A 219 -8.90 -20.89 6.16
N HIS A 220 -8.80 -19.79 5.40
CA HIS A 220 -9.92 -19.04 4.85
C HIS A 220 -9.89 -18.95 3.30
N PRO A 221 -9.91 -20.09 2.59
CA PRO A 221 -9.82 -20.09 1.13
C PRO A 221 -11.02 -19.38 0.46
N GLU A 222 -12.17 -19.34 1.13
CA GLU A 222 -13.40 -18.73 0.64
C GLU A 222 -13.32 -17.19 0.52
N ILE A 223 -12.27 -16.56 1.03
CA ILE A 223 -11.94 -15.15 0.74
C ILE A 223 -11.65 -14.95 -0.76
N MET A 224 -11.07 -15.96 -1.43
CA MET A 224 -10.75 -15.86 -2.86
C MET A 224 -11.98 -15.92 -3.76
N ASP A 225 -13.14 -16.27 -3.21
CA ASP A 225 -14.45 -16.24 -3.89
C ASP A 225 -15.22 -14.94 -3.62
N GLU A 226 -14.73 -14.07 -2.73
CA GLU A 226 -15.40 -12.81 -2.37
C GLU A 226 -15.48 -11.87 -3.59
N MET A 227 -16.68 -11.47 -3.96
CA MET A 227 -16.89 -10.53 -5.05
C MET A 227 -17.12 -9.11 -4.49
N PRO A 228 -16.52 -8.07 -5.11
CA PRO A 228 -16.91 -6.71 -4.77
C PRO A 228 -18.37 -6.44 -5.21
N PRO A 229 -19.02 -5.40 -4.65
CA PRO A 229 -20.23 -4.83 -5.24
C PRO A 229 -20.08 -4.58 -6.74
N GLU A 230 -21.17 -4.68 -7.50
CA GLU A 230 -21.16 -4.66 -8.97
C GLU A 230 -20.48 -3.40 -9.52
N GLU A 231 -20.78 -2.24 -8.94
CA GLU A 231 -20.21 -0.94 -9.28
C GLU A 231 -18.70 -0.82 -8.99
N LEU A 232 -18.13 -1.78 -8.26
CA LEU A 232 -16.71 -1.84 -7.90
C LEU A 232 -15.96 -2.99 -8.58
N LEU A 233 -16.61 -3.80 -9.42
CA LEU A 233 -15.98 -4.90 -10.16
C LEU A 233 -14.77 -4.43 -10.97
N SER A 234 -14.87 -3.29 -11.65
CA SER A 234 -13.78 -2.73 -12.44
C SER A 234 -12.57 -2.31 -11.60
N ARG A 235 -12.73 -2.19 -10.28
CA ARG A 235 -11.70 -1.70 -9.35
C ARG A 235 -11.09 -2.80 -8.49
N TYR A 236 -11.85 -3.85 -8.15
CA TYR A 236 -11.43 -4.91 -7.22
C TYR A 236 -11.46 -6.31 -7.84
N SER A 237 -10.99 -6.46 -9.08
CA SER A 237 -10.94 -7.77 -9.79
C SER A 237 -9.54 -8.24 -10.15
N GLY A 238 -8.51 -7.66 -9.51
CA GLY A 238 -7.11 -7.83 -9.90
C GLY A 238 -6.63 -6.66 -10.73
#